data_AF-A0A920B079-F1
#
_entry.id   AF-A0A920B079-F1
#
_cell.length_a   1.000
_cell.length_b   1.000
_cell.length_c   1.000
_cell.angle_alpha   90.00
_cell.angle_beta   90.00
_cell.angle_gamma   90.00
#
_symmetry.space_group_name_H-M   'P 1'
#
loop_
_entity.id
_entity.type
_entity.pdbx_description
1 polymer ?
#
loop_
_entity_poly.entity_id
_entity_poly.type
_entity_poly.pdbx_seq_one_letter_code
_entity_poly.pdbx_strand_id
1 'polypeptide(L)'
;MVDDAIKEGINVTVDQYPYTATSTSLTIIFPAWSLSGGHAALKKRLMDKKDRKKIKEGIVWNIVNDRGGGDPASIVISDYSPNPTLNGKNLAEVTMINGLKPTPSNAAEVLMDMVYVSNGRGIYHCLSEQDIETDHETSACNACFRWWYS
;
A
#
# COMPACT_ATOMS: atom_id res chain seq x y z
N MET A 1 -4.36 45.56 -23.88
CA MET A 1 -3.54 46.34 -22.93
C MET A 1 -3.74 45.76 -21.55
N VAL A 2 -3.08 44.62 -21.31
CA VAL A 2 -2.93 43.99 -19.98
C VAL A 2 -1.48 43.53 -19.94
N ASP A 3 -0.58 44.49 -20.12
CA ASP A 3 0.85 44.27 -20.38
C ASP A 3 1.76 44.67 -19.22
N ASP A 4 1.25 44.98 -18.03
CA ASP A 4 2.10 45.57 -16.96
C ASP A 4 1.92 44.96 -15.57
N ALA A 5 2.09 43.63 -15.44
CA ALA A 5 2.35 43.00 -14.15
C ALA A 5 3.17 41.70 -14.21
N ILE A 6 4.03 41.52 -15.21
CA ILE A 6 5.08 40.49 -15.21
C ILE A 6 6.38 41.16 -14.78
N LYS A 7 6.48 41.50 -13.49
CA LYS A 7 7.70 42.12 -12.95
C LYS A 7 7.85 41.91 -11.45
N GLU A 8 7.73 40.66 -11.03
CA GLU A 8 8.56 40.16 -9.95
C GLU A 8 8.82 38.69 -10.25
N GLY A 9 10.08 38.39 -10.57
CA GLY A 9 10.57 37.10 -11.02
C GLY A 9 10.51 36.04 -9.92
N ILE A 10 9.30 35.70 -9.50
CA ILE A 10 9.06 34.45 -8.81
C ILE A 10 9.04 33.39 -9.90
N ASN A 11 10.22 32.83 -10.14
CA ASN A 11 10.33 31.52 -10.74
C ASN A 11 9.63 30.57 -9.76
N VAL A 12 8.34 30.37 -9.94
CA VAL A 12 7.63 29.28 -9.28
C VAL A 12 8.13 28.02 -9.97
N THR A 13 9.34 27.59 -9.62
CA THR A 13 9.70 26.19 -9.70
C THR A 13 8.74 25.51 -8.75
N VAL A 14 7.62 25.02 -9.30
CA VAL A 14 6.87 23.99 -8.62
C VAL A 14 7.83 22.80 -8.62
N ASP A 15 8.67 22.71 -7.58
CA ASP A 15 9.23 21.45 -7.12
C ASP A 15 8.03 20.62 -6.66
N GLN A 16 7.25 20.12 -7.63
CA GLN A 16 6.54 18.88 -7.47
C GLN A 16 7.65 17.88 -7.18
N TYR A 17 7.91 17.60 -5.90
CA TYR A 17 8.50 16.34 -5.55
C TYR A 17 7.43 15.29 -5.91
N PRO A 18 7.62 14.49 -6.97
CA PRO A 18 6.72 13.39 -7.25
C PRO A 18 7.08 12.32 -6.22
N TYR A 19 6.52 12.42 -5.02
CA TYR A 19 6.65 11.37 -4.02
C TYR A 19 5.70 10.21 -4.40
N THR A 20 6.01 9.48 -5.47
CA THR A 20 5.40 8.18 -5.82
C THR A 20 5.91 7.05 -4.91
N ALA A 21 6.08 7.34 -3.61
CA ALA A 21 6.58 6.41 -2.60
C ALA A 21 6.09 6.82 -1.21
N THR A 22 4.87 6.41 -0.83
CA THR A 22 4.40 6.54 0.56
C THR A 22 5.12 5.53 1.45
N SER A 23 6.02 5.98 2.33
CA SER A 23 6.54 5.17 3.44
C SER A 23 5.46 5.03 4.51
N THR A 24 4.84 3.86 4.60
CA THR A 24 3.78 3.57 5.56
C THR A 24 4.06 2.25 6.28
N SER A 25 3.39 1.99 7.40
CA SER A 25 3.56 0.72 8.13
C SER A 25 3.26 -0.49 7.24
N LEU A 26 4.02 -1.58 7.42
CA LEU A 26 3.81 -2.87 6.73
C LEU A 26 2.39 -3.41 6.88
N THR A 27 1.69 -3.01 7.95
CA THR A 27 0.29 -3.36 8.20
C THR A 27 -0.69 -2.76 7.20
N ILE A 28 -0.31 -1.80 6.34
CA ILE A 28 -1.28 -1.18 5.42
C ILE A 28 -1.80 -2.14 4.34
N ILE A 29 -1.06 -3.22 4.07
CA ILE A 29 -1.51 -4.31 3.19
C ILE A 29 -2.49 -5.26 3.91
N PHE A 30 -2.66 -5.15 5.22
CA PHE A 30 -3.58 -6.00 5.96
C PHE A 30 -5.02 -5.49 5.79
N PRO A 31 -6.01 -6.41 5.76
CA PRO A 31 -7.41 -6.01 5.78
C PRO A 31 -7.73 -5.16 7.02
N ALA A 32 -8.44 -4.04 6.84
CA ALA A 32 -8.69 -3.08 7.91
C ALA A 32 -9.32 -3.72 9.17
N TRP A 33 -10.24 -4.68 8.99
CA TRP A 33 -10.87 -5.41 10.09
C TRP A 33 -9.86 -6.15 10.98
N SER A 34 -8.76 -6.63 10.40
CA SER A 34 -7.73 -7.40 11.12
C SER A 34 -6.88 -6.54 12.04
N LEU A 35 -6.83 -5.22 11.79
CA LEU A 35 -6.08 -4.23 12.57
C LEU A 35 -6.91 -3.66 13.73
N SER A 36 -8.22 -3.89 13.75
CA SER A 36 -9.12 -3.38 14.78
C SER A 36 -8.73 -3.92 16.17
N GLY A 37 -8.66 -3.05 17.17
CA GLY A 37 -8.17 -3.42 18.52
C GLY A 37 -6.64 -3.48 18.64
N GLY A 38 -5.91 -3.02 17.62
CA GLY A 38 -4.47 -2.83 17.65
C GLY A 38 -3.65 -4.12 17.53
N HIS A 39 -2.35 -3.99 17.80
CA HIS A 39 -1.37 -5.05 17.50
C HIS A 39 -1.59 -6.34 18.32
N ALA A 40 -2.01 -6.24 19.58
CA ALA A 40 -2.29 -7.41 20.41
C ALA A 40 -3.49 -8.21 19.89
N ALA A 41 -4.54 -7.53 19.41
CA ALA A 41 -5.70 -8.19 18.80
C ALA A 41 -5.32 -8.84 17.46
N LEU A 42 -4.50 -8.17 16.64
CA LEU A 42 -3.96 -8.74 15.42
C LEU A 42 -3.18 -10.03 15.69
N LYS A 43 -2.26 -10.05 16.68
CA LYS A 43 -1.51 -11.26 17.03
C LYS A 43 -2.44 -12.42 17.43
N LYS A 44 -3.50 -12.14 18.19
CA LYS A 44 -4.51 -13.17 18.55
C LYS A 44 -5.20 -13.74 17.30
N ARG A 45 -5.60 -12.89 16.34
CA ARG A 45 -6.20 -13.33 15.08
C ARG A 45 -5.24 -14.15 14.22
N LEU A 46 -3.96 -13.78 14.21
CA LEU A 46 -2.92 -14.53 13.49
C LEU A 46 -2.64 -15.91 14.10
N MET A 47 -2.99 -16.14 15.38
CA MET A 47 -2.93 -17.47 15.99
C MET A 47 -4.16 -18.34 15.69
N ASP A 48 -5.32 -17.73 15.38
CA ASP A 48 -6.50 -18.49 14.96
C ASP A 48 -6.38 -18.90 13.49
N LYS A 49 -6.53 -20.20 13.21
CA LYS A 49 -6.35 -20.74 11.85
C LYS A 49 -7.36 -20.17 10.84
N LYS A 50 -8.59 -19.87 11.26
CA LYS A 50 -9.63 -19.35 10.36
C LYS A 50 -9.37 -17.88 10.05
N ASP A 51 -9.07 -17.09 11.07
CA ASP A 51 -8.78 -15.67 10.90
C ASP A 51 -7.47 -15.47 10.15
N ARG A 52 -6.41 -16.21 10.46
CA ARG A 52 -5.14 -16.17 9.71
C ARG A 52 -5.37 -16.45 8.22
N LYS A 53 -6.19 -17.45 7.87
CA LYS A 53 -6.53 -17.75 6.47
C LYS A 53 -7.25 -16.57 5.79
N LYS A 54 -8.24 -15.97 6.44
CA LYS A 54 -8.96 -14.80 5.91
C LYS A 54 -8.05 -13.58 5.75
N ILE A 55 -7.16 -13.36 6.71
CA ILE A 55 -6.17 -12.27 6.65
C ILE A 55 -5.24 -12.50 5.47
N LYS A 56 -4.73 -13.72 5.30
CA LYS A 56 -3.90 -14.10 4.15
C LYS A 56 -4.60 -13.80 2.82
N GLU A 57 -5.83 -14.25 2.66
CA GLU A 57 -6.61 -14.03 1.44
C GLU A 57 -6.77 -12.54 1.13
N GLY A 58 -7.05 -11.74 2.16
CA GLY A 58 -7.14 -10.28 2.01
C GLY A 58 -5.80 -9.61 1.69
N ILE A 59 -4.69 -10.06 2.28
CA ILE A 59 -3.34 -9.59 1.94
C ILE A 59 -3.00 -9.93 0.49
N VAL A 60 -3.28 -11.17 0.05
CA VAL A 60 -3.07 -11.59 -1.34
C VAL A 60 -3.87 -10.69 -2.28
N TRP A 61 -5.14 -10.45 -1.97
CA TRP A 61 -5.98 -9.56 -2.78
C TRP A 61 -5.40 -8.14 -2.83
N ASN A 62 -4.92 -7.60 -1.72
CA ASN A 62 -4.31 -6.27 -1.66
C ASN A 62 -2.97 -6.18 -2.43
N ILE A 63 -2.14 -7.23 -2.39
CA ILE A 63 -0.91 -7.30 -3.19
C ILE A 63 -1.25 -7.27 -4.69
N VAL A 64 -2.28 -8.01 -5.10
CA VAL A 64 -2.62 -8.15 -6.51
C VAL A 64 -3.38 -6.94 -7.07
N ASN A 65 -4.32 -6.37 -6.31
CA ASN A 65 -5.32 -5.43 -6.85
C ASN A 65 -5.25 -4.01 -6.30
N ASP A 66 -4.40 -3.75 -5.29
CA ASP A 66 -4.39 -2.46 -4.59
C ASP A 66 -2.94 -1.99 -4.38
N ARG A 67 -2.33 -2.34 -3.25
CA ARG A 67 -1.04 -1.82 -2.78
C ARG A 67 0.17 -2.70 -3.10
N GLY A 68 0.07 -3.67 -4.01
CA GLY A 68 1.24 -4.37 -4.54
C GLY A 68 1.42 -4.20 -6.04
N GLY A 69 0.53 -3.49 -6.74
CA GLY A 69 0.63 -3.33 -8.20
C GLY A 69 0.73 -4.65 -8.97
N GLY A 70 0.16 -5.74 -8.42
CA GLY A 70 0.22 -7.08 -9.02
C GLY A 70 1.41 -7.95 -8.59
N ASP A 71 2.47 -7.37 -8.01
CA ASP A 71 3.72 -8.08 -7.71
C ASP A 71 4.22 -7.78 -6.27
N PRO A 72 4.52 -8.81 -5.44
CA PRO A 72 5.21 -8.59 -4.17
C PRO A 72 6.51 -7.77 -4.26
N ALA A 73 7.20 -7.76 -5.40
CA ALA A 73 8.41 -6.97 -5.62
C ALA A 73 8.17 -5.44 -5.52
N SER A 74 6.93 -4.97 -5.69
CA SER A 74 6.56 -3.56 -5.57
C SER A 74 6.57 -3.05 -4.12
N ILE A 75 6.70 -3.94 -3.14
CA ILE A 75 6.66 -3.63 -1.71
C ILE A 75 8.09 -3.75 -1.17
N VAL A 76 8.71 -2.62 -0.86
CA VAL A 76 10.08 -2.55 -0.34
C VAL A 76 10.06 -2.35 1.17
N ILE A 77 10.82 -3.12 1.93
CA ILE A 77 10.93 -2.95 3.38
C ILE A 77 11.93 -1.83 3.64
N SER A 78 11.47 -0.74 4.26
CA SER A 78 12.33 0.42 4.57
C SER A 78 12.96 0.32 5.95
N ASP A 79 12.21 -0.17 6.93
CA ASP A 79 12.70 -0.37 8.29
C ASP A 79 12.02 -1.56 8.97
N TYR A 80 12.83 -2.50 9.42
CA TYR A 80 12.42 -3.67 10.17
C TYR A 80 13.44 -3.99 11.27
N SER A 81 13.18 -3.47 12.47
CA SER A 81 14.09 -3.56 13.61
C SER A 81 14.52 -4.97 14.02
N PRO A 82 13.67 -6.03 13.96
CA PRO A 82 14.09 -7.37 14.35
C PRO A 82 15.14 -7.99 13.42
N ASN A 83 15.16 -7.56 12.17
CA ASN A 83 16.16 -8.02 11.21
C ASN A 83 16.49 -6.91 10.20
N PRO A 84 17.46 -6.05 10.53
CA PRO A 84 17.86 -4.93 9.66
C PRO A 84 18.41 -5.38 8.31
N THR A 85 18.82 -6.64 8.14
CA THR A 85 19.29 -7.17 6.84
C THR A 85 18.18 -7.22 5.78
N LEU A 86 16.92 -7.12 6.21
CA LEU A 86 15.77 -7.04 5.32
C LEU A 86 15.50 -5.61 4.83
N ASN A 87 16.11 -4.59 5.43
CA ASN A 87 15.94 -3.20 5.00
C ASN A 87 16.53 -3.01 3.59
N GLY A 88 15.77 -2.36 2.72
CA GLY A 88 16.09 -2.18 1.31
C GLY A 88 15.74 -3.37 0.42
N LYS A 89 15.26 -4.49 0.97
CA LYS A 89 14.79 -5.64 0.19
C LYS A 89 13.30 -5.53 -0.11
N ASN A 90 12.90 -6.04 -1.27
CA ASN A 90 11.48 -6.16 -1.60
C ASN A 90 10.86 -7.45 -1.04
N LEU A 91 9.53 -7.50 -0.93
CA LEU A 91 8.83 -8.62 -0.32
C LEU A 91 9.01 -9.92 -1.13
N ALA A 92 9.21 -9.85 -2.45
CA ALA A 92 9.58 -11.02 -3.25
C ALA A 92 10.95 -11.58 -2.84
N GLU A 93 11.97 -10.73 -2.68
CA GLU A 93 13.30 -11.10 -2.20
C GLU A 93 13.26 -11.69 -0.79
N VAL A 94 12.51 -11.06 0.12
CA VAL A 94 12.35 -11.60 1.47
C VAL A 94 11.65 -12.95 1.45
N THR A 95 10.69 -13.16 0.55
CA THR A 95 10.05 -14.46 0.35
C THR A 95 11.06 -15.52 -0.12
N MET A 96 11.95 -15.16 -1.05
CA MET A 96 13.02 -16.06 -1.52
C MET A 96 14.06 -16.36 -0.44
N ILE A 97 14.42 -15.38 0.40
CA ILE A 97 15.31 -15.58 1.56
C ILE A 97 14.71 -16.58 2.55
N ASN A 98 13.38 -16.58 2.69
CA ASN A 98 12.66 -17.57 3.50
C ASN A 98 12.51 -18.94 2.79
N GLY A 99 13.16 -19.16 1.65
CA GLY A 99 13.14 -20.42 0.91
C GLY A 99 11.84 -20.69 0.15
N LEU A 100 10.99 -19.67 -0.02
CA LEU A 100 9.70 -19.77 -0.69
C LEU A 100 9.75 -19.12 -2.08
N LYS A 101 8.92 -19.63 -3.00
CA LYS A 101 8.73 -18.96 -4.29
C LYS A 101 8.02 -17.61 -4.08
N PRO A 102 8.41 -16.53 -4.79
CA PRO A 102 7.84 -15.19 -4.63
C PRO A 102 6.44 -15.07 -5.26
N THR A 103 5.48 -15.85 -4.75
CA THR A 103 4.08 -15.74 -5.14
C THR A 103 3.35 -14.82 -4.15
N PRO A 104 2.26 -14.14 -4.54
CA PRO A 104 1.47 -13.32 -3.62
C PRO A 104 1.04 -14.09 -2.36
N SER A 105 0.69 -15.37 -2.51
CA SER A 105 0.30 -16.24 -1.40
C SER A 105 1.43 -16.51 -0.41
N ASN A 106 2.64 -16.76 -0.89
CA ASN A 106 3.80 -16.99 -0.02
C ASN A 106 4.31 -15.68 0.59
N ALA A 107 4.32 -14.60 -0.19
CA ALA A 107 4.63 -13.26 0.28
C ALA A 107 3.68 -12.82 1.40
N ALA A 108 2.39 -13.15 1.29
CA ALA A 108 1.40 -12.91 2.34
C ALA A 108 1.73 -13.66 3.64
N GLU A 109 2.17 -14.92 3.57
CA GLU A 109 2.58 -15.68 4.77
C GLU A 109 3.80 -15.03 5.44
N VAL A 110 4.83 -14.74 4.65
CA VAL A 110 6.06 -14.12 5.14
C VAL A 110 5.77 -12.77 5.77
N LEU A 111 4.91 -11.97 5.16
CA LEU A 111 4.50 -10.67 5.70
C LEU A 111 3.72 -10.81 7.02
N MET A 112 2.80 -11.77 7.12
CA MET A 112 2.09 -12.07 8.38
C MET A 112 3.06 -12.47 9.50
N ASP A 113 4.06 -13.30 9.19
CA ASP A 113 5.05 -13.75 10.17
C ASP A 113 5.98 -12.62 10.62
N MET A 114 6.40 -11.75 9.69
CA MET A 114 7.15 -10.54 10.02
C MET A 114 6.36 -9.65 10.99
N VAL A 115 5.11 -9.31 10.62
CA VAL A 115 4.25 -8.46 11.45
C VAL A 115 3.90 -9.12 12.78
N TYR A 116 3.83 -10.45 12.84
CA TYR A 116 3.63 -11.17 14.09
C TYR A 116 4.81 -10.98 15.07
N VAL A 117 6.05 -10.94 14.58
CA VAL A 117 7.23 -10.68 15.42
C VAL A 117 7.25 -9.22 15.86
N SER A 118 7.24 -8.29 14.90
CA SER A 118 7.22 -6.86 15.13
C SER A 118 6.53 -6.15 13.99
N ASN A 119 5.95 -4.98 14.27
CA ASN A 119 5.60 -4.08 13.18
C ASN A 119 6.88 -3.57 12.47
N GLY A 120 6.72 -3.13 11.22
CA GLY A 120 7.78 -2.51 10.43
C GLY A 120 7.22 -1.43 9.48
N ARG A 121 8.11 -0.82 8.69
CA ARG A 121 7.75 0.18 7.67
C ARG A 121 8.12 -0.32 6.27
N GLY A 122 7.25 -0.04 5.32
CA GLY A 122 7.41 -0.36 3.91
C GLY A 122 7.28 0.88 3.03
N ILE A 123 7.95 0.86 1.89
CA ILE A 123 7.75 1.75 0.75
C ILE A 123 6.95 0.97 -0.28
N TYR A 124 5.90 1.60 -0.80
CA TYR A 124 4.96 0.99 -1.73
C TYR A 124 5.08 1.69 -3.07
N HIS A 125 5.57 0.98 -4.08
CA HIS A 125 5.62 1.45 -5.46
C HIS A 125 4.31 1.09 -6.15
N CYS A 126 3.22 1.77 -5.77
CA CYS A 126 1.87 1.47 -6.26
C CYS A 126 1.22 2.61 -7.02
N LEU A 127 1.96 3.69 -7.23
CA LEU A 127 1.54 4.78 -8.09
C LEU A 127 2.32 4.66 -9.39
N SER A 128 1.93 3.71 -10.23
CA SER A 128 2.03 3.97 -11.67
C SER A 128 0.97 5.02 -11.97
N GLU A 129 1.38 6.14 -12.56
CA GLU A 129 0.52 7.12 -13.23
C GLU A 129 -0.24 6.45 -14.40
N GLN A 130 -1.17 5.55 -14.08
CA GLN A 130 -2.16 5.01 -15.00
C GLN A 130 -3.52 5.19 -14.35
N ASP A 131 -3.87 6.46 -14.11
CA ASP A 131 -5.24 7.01 -14.06
C ASP A 131 -5.19 8.50 -13.65
N ILE A 132 -4.37 9.31 -14.34
CA ILE A 132 -4.43 10.79 -14.18
C ILE A 132 -4.78 11.52 -15.49
N GLU A 133 -4.84 10.85 -16.64
CA GLU A 133 -5.27 11.50 -17.88
C GLU A 133 -6.45 10.75 -18.52
N THR A 134 -7.67 11.22 -18.22
CA THR A 134 -8.65 11.76 -19.18
C THR A 134 -10.07 11.57 -18.63
N ASP A 135 -10.49 12.41 -17.68
CA ASP A 135 -11.91 12.63 -17.42
C ASP A 135 -12.25 14.09 -17.79
N HIS A 136 -12.02 14.40 -19.06
CA HIS A 136 -12.64 15.53 -19.73
C HIS A 136 -13.71 14.97 -20.69
N GLU A 137 -14.96 15.20 -20.28
CA GLU A 137 -16.15 15.24 -21.13
C GLU A 137 -16.48 13.98 -21.94
N THR A 138 -17.46 13.18 -21.50
CA THR A 138 -18.85 13.31 -21.99
C THR A 138 -19.79 12.22 -21.44
N SER A 139 -21.02 12.66 -21.16
CA SER A 139 -22.27 11.90 -21.26
C SER A 139 -22.65 10.92 -20.15
N ALA A 140 -23.46 11.46 -19.23
CA ALA A 140 -24.74 10.92 -18.80
C ALA A 140 -24.84 9.41 -18.50
N CYS A 141 -24.90 9.08 -17.21
CA CYS A 141 -25.91 8.13 -16.73
C CYS A 141 -26.34 8.45 -15.29
N ASN A 142 -27.50 9.10 -15.20
CA ASN A 142 -28.31 9.21 -13.99
C ASN A 142 -28.58 7.83 -13.40
N ALA A 143 -28.41 7.66 -12.08
CA ALA A 143 -29.51 7.30 -11.18
C ALA A 143 -29.06 7.03 -9.74
N CYS A 144 -29.85 7.59 -8.81
CA CYS A 144 -30.04 7.14 -7.42
C CYS A 144 -28.98 7.49 -6.36
N PHE A 145 -28.68 8.79 -6.24
CA PHE A 145 -28.48 9.40 -4.92
C PHE A 145 -29.78 10.10 -4.51
N ARG A 146 -30.61 9.43 -3.70
CA ARG A 146 -31.69 10.07 -2.94
C ARG A 146 -31.96 9.20 -1.72
N TRP A 147 -32.37 9.84 -0.62
CA TRP A 147 -32.64 9.29 0.72
C TRP A 147 -31.49 9.41 1.72
N TRP A 148 -31.15 10.65 2.08
CA TRP A 148 -30.94 11.05 3.48
C TRP A 148 -31.16 12.56 3.57
N TYR A 149 -32.37 12.98 3.95
CA TYR A 149 -32.71 14.10 4.84
C TYR A 149 -34.22 14.36 4.74
N SER A 150 -34.84 14.36 5.91
CA SER A 150 -36.22 14.76 6.19
C SER A 150 -36.46 16.24 5.94
#